data_AF-A0A645CE39-F1
#
_entry.id   AF-A0A645CE39-F1
#
_cell.length_a   1.000
_cell.length_b   1.000
_cell.length_c   1.000
_cell.angle_alpha   90.00
_cell.angle_beta   90.00
_cell.angle_gamma   90.00
#
_symmetry.space_group_name_H-M   'P 1'
#
loop_
_entity.id
_entity.type
_entity.pdbx_description
1 polymer ?
#
loop_
_entity_poly.entity_id
_entity_poly.type
_entity_poly.pdbx_seq_one_letter_code
_entity_poly.pdbx_strand_id
1 'polypeptide(L)'
;MVLEDFGSSRLLAIAEADYTRLGFSTATALKQDAAFLPMRKLINKQRSLGDGTPIPAKYEDASHLRYGTLVGSTNHWTMDGNHIEVRIPWTRINVSDPSSAQVLDDERTFYSDPLRDQLSTSATDALMISVVAANKAGSIVLDATSNISYTLPTWNQPVYQERLKASYPLLAAYFSEEHAHD
;
A
#
# COMPACT_ATOMS: atom_id res chain seq x y z
N MET A 1 -2.20 7.27 7.80
CA MET A 1 -0.98 7.56 7.00
C MET A 1 -0.39 8.86 7.48
N VAL A 2 0.93 8.98 7.49
CA VAL A 2 1.67 10.20 7.84
C VAL A 2 2.71 10.46 6.76
N LEU A 3 2.70 11.66 6.18
CA LEU A 3 3.70 12.13 5.24
C LEU A 3 4.45 13.29 5.91
N GLU A 4 5.68 13.05 6.38
CA GLU A 4 6.46 14.06 7.12
C GLU A 4 7.62 14.59 6.25
N ASP A 5 8.53 13.71 5.87
CA ASP A 5 9.62 14.00 4.94
C ASP A 5 9.80 12.87 3.91
N PHE A 6 10.74 13.09 2.99
CA PHE A 6 11.00 12.20 1.86
C PHE A 6 11.51 10.79 2.24
N GLY A 7 11.96 10.58 3.48
CA GLY A 7 12.47 9.31 3.99
C GLY A 7 11.73 8.71 5.19
N SER A 8 10.86 9.48 5.86
CA SER A 8 10.16 9.04 7.09
C SER A 8 8.66 8.77 6.90
N SER A 9 8.12 9.02 5.71
CA SER A 9 6.70 8.85 5.38
C SER A 9 6.22 7.40 5.55
N ARG A 10 5.06 7.22 6.21
CA ARG A 10 4.54 5.90 6.65
C ARG A 10 3.03 5.75 6.50
N LEU A 11 2.59 4.57 6.09
CA LEU A 11 1.24 4.06 6.27
C LEU A 11 1.18 3.28 7.59
N LEU A 12 0.22 3.60 8.44
CA LEU A 12 0.02 2.97 9.74
C LEU A 12 -1.37 2.34 9.75
N ALA A 13 -1.52 1.23 10.47
CA ALA A 13 -2.75 0.46 10.57
C ALA A 13 -3.24 0.38 12.02
N ILE A 14 -4.55 0.25 12.20
CA ILE A 14 -5.12 -0.20 13.47
C ILE A 14 -4.84 -1.70 13.66
N ALA A 15 -4.76 -2.16 14.90
CA ALA A 15 -4.32 -3.53 15.20
C ALA A 15 -5.18 -4.62 14.51
N GLU A 16 -6.51 -4.45 14.48
CA GLU A 16 -7.44 -5.39 13.84
C GLU A 16 -7.29 -5.48 12.32
N ALA A 17 -6.77 -4.41 11.69
CA ALA A 17 -6.56 -4.35 10.24
C ALA A 17 -5.08 -4.54 9.83
N ASP A 18 -4.17 -4.77 10.79
CA ASP A 18 -2.75 -4.94 10.51
C ASP A 18 -2.43 -6.40 10.11
N TYR A 19 -2.44 -6.66 8.81
CA TYR A 19 -2.13 -7.98 8.25
C TYR A 19 -0.73 -8.50 8.64
N THR A 20 0.20 -7.60 8.98
CA THR A 20 1.55 -7.99 9.41
C THR A 20 1.57 -8.63 10.80
N ARG A 21 0.52 -8.35 11.59
CA ARG A 21 0.23 -8.93 12.91
C ARG A 21 -0.91 -9.94 12.87
N LEU A 22 -1.29 -10.38 11.67
CA LEU A 22 -2.42 -11.30 11.43
C LEU A 22 -3.79 -10.71 11.81
N GLY A 23 -3.92 -9.38 11.76
CA GLY A 23 -5.21 -8.68 11.80
C GLY A 23 -5.79 -8.59 10.39
N PHE A 24 -6.97 -9.20 10.19
CA PHE A 24 -7.66 -9.25 8.90
C PHE A 24 -9.11 -8.77 9.00
N SER A 25 -9.41 -7.92 9.98
CA SER A 25 -10.74 -7.39 10.24
C SER A 25 -10.78 -5.87 9.99
N THR A 26 -12.00 -5.35 9.87
CA THR A 26 -12.27 -3.92 9.79
C THR A 26 -12.88 -3.44 11.10
N ALA A 27 -12.59 -2.19 11.50
CA ALA A 27 -13.24 -1.59 12.66
C ALA A 27 -14.76 -1.50 12.46
N THR A 28 -15.55 -1.94 13.43
CA THR A 28 -17.02 -1.87 13.39
C THR A 28 -17.57 -0.44 13.41
N ALA A 29 -16.75 0.54 13.75
CA ALA A 29 -17.06 1.96 13.70
C ALA A 29 -15.79 2.78 13.45
N LEU A 30 -15.97 4.04 13.02
CA LEU A 30 -14.87 4.98 12.89
C LEU A 30 -14.11 5.11 14.22
N LYS A 31 -12.81 4.84 14.19
CA LYS A 31 -11.91 5.04 15.33
C LYS A 31 -11.16 6.36 15.17
N GLN A 32 -11.37 7.29 16.10
CA GLN A 32 -10.69 8.59 16.10
C GLN A 32 -9.47 8.64 17.04
N ASP A 33 -9.36 7.67 17.94
CA ASP A 33 -8.42 7.60 19.06
C ASP A 33 -7.59 6.30 19.07
N ALA A 34 -7.66 5.51 18.00
CA ALA A 34 -6.92 4.24 17.93
C ALA A 34 -5.40 4.47 17.91
N ALA A 35 -4.68 3.57 18.59
CA ALA A 35 -3.24 3.46 18.44
C ALA A 35 -2.92 2.94 17.02
N PHE A 36 -2.51 3.83 16.14
CA PHE A 36 -2.01 3.47 14.83
C PHE A 36 -0.60 2.87 14.94
N LEU A 37 -0.41 1.70 14.35
CA LEU A 37 0.80 0.89 14.45
C LEU A 37 1.55 0.84 13.12
N PRO A 38 2.90 0.79 13.16
CA PRO A 38 3.67 0.45 11.98
C PRO A 38 3.47 -1.04 11.62
N MET A 39 3.14 -1.27 10.36
CA MET A 39 3.07 -2.59 9.73
C MET A 39 4.48 -3.12 9.46
N ARG A 40 4.82 -4.28 10.02
CA ARG A 40 6.13 -4.93 9.87
C ARG A 40 6.01 -6.45 9.84
N LYS A 41 6.19 -7.05 8.66
CA LYS A 41 6.04 -8.51 8.46
C LYS A 41 7.36 -9.23 8.66
N LEU A 42 7.36 -10.31 9.45
CA LEU A 42 8.49 -11.24 9.51
C LEU A 42 8.57 -12.03 8.19
N ILE A 43 9.63 -11.84 7.41
CA ILE A 43 9.82 -12.50 6.11
C ILE A 43 10.82 -13.65 6.16
N ASN A 44 11.78 -13.60 7.09
CA ASN A 44 12.71 -14.68 7.35
C ASN A 44 12.89 -14.84 8.86
N LYS A 45 12.64 -16.05 9.38
CA LYS A 45 12.90 -16.37 10.79
C LYS A 45 14.39 -16.42 11.06
N GLN A 46 14.78 -16.09 12.29
CA GLN A 46 16.13 -16.32 12.76
C GLN A 46 16.46 -17.81 12.67
N ARG A 47 17.68 -18.14 12.22
CA ARG A 47 18.19 -19.50 12.13
C ARG A 47 19.69 -19.50 12.39
N SER A 48 20.29 -20.68 12.54
CA SER A 48 21.75 -20.83 12.64
C SER A 48 22.26 -21.71 11.52
N LEU A 49 23.47 -21.42 11.04
CA LEU A 49 24.22 -22.32 10.17
C LEU A 49 24.70 -23.56 10.96
N GLY A 50 25.17 -24.59 10.26
CA GLY A 50 25.69 -25.81 10.89
C GLY A 50 26.92 -25.58 11.79
N ASP A 51 27.64 -24.47 11.59
CA ASP A 51 28.76 -24.02 12.41
C ASP A 51 28.33 -23.13 13.61
N GLY A 52 27.03 -22.94 13.81
CA GLY A 52 26.47 -22.11 14.88
C GLY A 52 26.35 -20.62 14.55
N THR A 53 26.80 -20.16 13.38
CA THR A 53 26.69 -18.75 12.98
C THR A 53 25.22 -18.32 12.90
N PRO A 54 24.79 -17.28 13.64
CA PRO A 54 23.41 -16.83 13.62
C PRO A 54 23.09 -16.05 12.34
N ILE A 55 21.96 -16.39 11.72
CA ILE A 55 21.31 -15.62 10.66
C ILE A 55 20.13 -14.88 11.32
N PRO A 56 20.18 -13.54 11.45
CA PRO A 56 19.14 -12.79 12.12
C PRO A 56 17.82 -12.84 11.35
N ALA A 57 16.72 -12.67 12.07
CA ALA A 57 15.41 -12.51 11.46
C ALA A 57 15.39 -11.28 10.54
N LYS A 58 14.74 -11.40 9.38
CA LYS A 58 14.49 -10.27 8.48
C LYS A 58 13.03 -9.90 8.51
N TYR A 59 12.77 -8.60 8.53
CA TYR A 59 11.44 -8.03 8.49
C TYR A 59 11.30 -7.14 7.26
N GLU A 60 10.12 -7.16 6.68
CA GLU A 60 9.67 -6.17 5.71
C GLU A 60 8.98 -5.02 6.45
N ASP A 61 9.38 -3.78 6.17
CA ASP A 61 8.65 -2.59 6.60
C ASP A 61 7.58 -2.26 5.54
N ALA A 62 6.36 -2.74 5.82
CA ALA A 62 5.20 -2.47 4.97
C ALA A 62 4.60 -1.07 5.21
N SER A 63 5.07 -0.35 6.23
CA SER A 63 4.64 1.00 6.53
C SER A 63 5.29 2.01 5.59
N HIS A 64 6.55 1.79 5.21
CA HIS A 64 7.32 2.79 4.47
C HIS A 64 6.67 3.20 3.14
N LEU A 65 6.49 4.52 2.97
CA LEU A 65 6.00 5.17 1.75
C LEU A 65 7.12 5.97 1.09
N ARG A 66 7.63 5.45 -0.02
CA ARG A 66 8.77 6.04 -0.75
C ARG A 66 8.33 7.25 -1.57
N TYR A 67 9.07 8.35 -1.45
CA TYR A 67 8.90 9.55 -2.27
C TYR A 67 9.58 9.40 -3.63
N GLY A 68 8.96 9.94 -4.69
CA GLY A 68 9.57 10.15 -6.00
C GLY A 68 8.58 9.95 -7.16
N THR A 69 9.06 10.05 -8.40
CA THR A 69 8.23 9.85 -9.60
C THR A 69 7.39 8.58 -9.50
N LEU A 70 6.10 8.63 -9.85
CA LEU A 70 5.19 7.48 -9.83
C LEU A 70 5.19 6.70 -11.16
N VAL A 71 5.73 7.29 -12.22
CA VAL A 71 5.74 6.70 -13.56
C VAL A 71 6.87 5.70 -13.67
N GLY A 72 6.54 4.43 -13.93
CA GLY A 72 7.53 3.36 -14.11
C GLY A 72 8.33 3.01 -12.84
N SER A 73 7.84 3.41 -11.66
CA SER A 73 8.51 3.19 -10.37
C SER A 73 7.62 2.44 -9.38
N THR A 74 8.22 2.08 -8.23
CA THR A 74 7.54 1.55 -7.04
C THR A 74 7.43 2.58 -5.92
N ASN A 75 7.53 3.87 -6.26
CA ASN A 75 7.29 4.94 -5.30
C ASN A 75 5.80 5.03 -4.96
N HIS A 76 5.53 5.58 -3.78
CA HIS A 76 4.20 5.63 -3.19
C HIS A 76 3.61 7.02 -3.21
N TRP A 77 4.43 8.06 -3.25
CA TRP A 77 3.90 9.42 -3.32
C TRP A 77 4.88 10.38 -3.99
N THR A 78 4.32 11.45 -4.55
CA THR A 78 5.06 12.57 -5.13
C THR A 78 4.34 13.86 -4.78
N MET A 79 5.04 14.98 -4.90
CA MET A 79 4.51 16.31 -4.64
C MET A 79 4.97 17.24 -5.75
N ASP A 80 4.02 18.02 -6.28
CA ASP A 80 4.28 19.10 -7.24
C ASP A 80 3.50 20.35 -6.80
N GLY A 81 4.22 21.38 -6.33
CA GLY A 81 3.61 22.56 -5.73
C GLY A 81 2.66 22.21 -4.58
N ASN A 82 1.37 22.46 -4.78
CA ASN A 82 0.30 22.19 -3.81
C ASN A 82 -0.47 20.88 -4.11
N HIS A 83 0.02 20.09 -5.05
CA HIS A 83 -0.58 18.81 -5.42
C HIS A 83 0.23 17.66 -4.83
N ILE A 84 -0.45 16.74 -4.14
CA ILE A 84 0.14 15.50 -3.63
C ILE A 84 -0.58 14.34 -4.28
N GLU A 85 0.18 13.47 -4.94
CA GLU A 85 -0.33 12.20 -5.45
C GLU A 85 0.15 11.08 -4.54
N VAL A 86 -0.76 10.19 -4.17
CA VAL A 86 -0.48 9.04 -3.30
C VAL A 86 -0.99 7.76 -3.96
N ARG A 87 -0.15 6.73 -3.97
CA ARG A 87 -0.42 5.37 -4.40
C ARG A 87 -0.33 4.45 -3.19
N ILE A 88 -1.47 3.88 -2.80
CA ILE A 88 -1.55 2.90 -1.72
C ILE A 88 -1.91 1.54 -2.33
N PRO A 89 -1.06 0.50 -2.16
CA PRO A 89 -1.43 -0.85 -2.55
C PRO A 89 -2.66 -1.34 -1.80
N TRP A 90 -3.63 -1.92 -2.51
CA TRP A 90 -4.89 -2.43 -1.95
C TRP A 90 -4.71 -3.33 -0.73
N THR A 91 -3.73 -4.24 -0.81
CA THR A 91 -3.42 -5.20 0.26
C THR A 91 -2.93 -4.53 1.55
N ARG A 92 -2.41 -3.30 1.51
CA ARG A 92 -2.00 -2.54 2.71
C ARG A 92 -3.17 -1.85 3.42
N ILE A 93 -4.35 -1.84 2.81
CA ILE A 93 -5.58 -1.26 3.36
C ILE A 93 -6.71 -2.30 3.39
N ASN A 94 -6.34 -3.59 3.45
CA ASN A 94 -7.27 -4.73 3.53
C ASN A 94 -8.31 -4.81 2.41
N VAL A 95 -8.13 -4.12 1.28
CA VAL A 95 -8.94 -4.36 0.09
C VAL A 95 -8.44 -5.65 -0.55
N SER A 96 -9.27 -6.70 -0.52
CA SER A 96 -8.94 -8.04 -0.99
C SER A 96 -9.20 -8.19 -2.49
N ASP A 97 -10.32 -7.67 -2.96
CA ASP A 97 -10.67 -7.62 -4.37
C ASP A 97 -11.35 -6.26 -4.71
N PRO A 98 -10.63 -5.33 -5.34
CA PRO A 98 -11.20 -4.04 -5.68
C PRO A 98 -12.24 -4.12 -6.81
N SER A 99 -12.23 -5.19 -7.62
CA SER A 99 -13.17 -5.34 -8.75
C SER A 99 -14.61 -5.60 -8.30
N SER A 100 -14.76 -6.23 -7.13
CA SER A 100 -16.04 -6.53 -6.49
C SER A 100 -16.21 -5.78 -5.15
N ALA A 101 -15.39 -4.76 -4.90
CA ALA A 101 -15.36 -3.95 -3.69
C ALA A 101 -15.33 -4.79 -2.39
N GLN A 102 -14.49 -5.83 -2.36
CA GLN A 102 -14.32 -6.68 -1.19
C GLN A 102 -13.15 -6.23 -0.32
N VAL A 103 -13.37 -6.29 0.98
CA VAL A 103 -12.36 -6.10 2.01
C VAL A 103 -12.18 -7.35 2.85
N LEU A 104 -11.01 -7.52 3.45
CA LEU A 104 -10.79 -8.52 4.49
C LEU A 104 -11.61 -8.11 5.71
N ASP A 105 -12.46 -9.03 6.16
CA ASP A 105 -13.29 -8.85 7.33
C ASP A 105 -13.45 -10.18 8.07
N ASP A 106 -12.44 -10.48 8.87
CA ASP A 106 -12.32 -11.74 9.58
C ASP A 106 -11.92 -11.50 11.04
N GLU A 107 -12.92 -11.53 11.92
CA GLU A 107 -12.75 -11.26 13.36
C GLU A 107 -12.01 -12.39 14.11
N ARG A 108 -11.71 -13.52 13.45
CA ARG A 108 -11.01 -14.64 14.08
C ARG A 108 -9.60 -14.24 14.49
N THR A 109 -9.14 -14.78 15.61
CA THR A 109 -7.74 -14.64 16.03
C THR A 109 -6.86 -15.67 15.33
N PHE A 110 -5.84 -15.20 14.62
CA PHE A 110 -4.87 -16.04 13.92
C PHE A 110 -3.54 -16.07 14.67
N TYR A 111 -2.91 -17.25 14.73
CA TYR A 111 -1.60 -17.46 15.36
C TYR A 111 -0.51 -17.85 14.35
N SER A 112 -0.90 -18.05 13.10
CA SER A 112 -0.04 -18.33 11.96
C SER A 112 -0.69 -17.76 10.70
N ASP A 113 0.09 -17.65 9.62
CA ASP A 113 -0.48 -17.30 8.33
C ASP A 113 -1.59 -18.30 7.96
N PRO A 114 -2.80 -17.82 7.59
CA PRO A 114 -3.89 -18.69 7.19
C PRO A 114 -3.55 -19.43 5.90
N LEU A 115 -4.15 -20.61 5.73
CA LEU A 115 -4.07 -21.30 4.45
C LEU A 115 -4.81 -20.50 3.37
N ARG A 116 -4.50 -20.84 2.12
CA ARG A 116 -5.13 -20.23 0.95
C ARG A 116 -6.67 -20.33 1.05
N ASP A 117 -7.35 -19.25 0.66
CA ASP A 117 -8.81 -19.15 0.54
C ASP A 117 -9.56 -19.40 1.87
N GLN A 118 -8.93 -19.16 3.01
CA GLN A 118 -9.55 -19.29 4.34
C GLN A 118 -10.07 -17.98 4.93
N LEU A 119 -9.58 -16.83 4.45
CA LEU A 119 -9.95 -15.53 5.00
C LEU A 119 -11.35 -15.12 4.57
N SER A 120 -12.14 -14.66 5.53
CA SER A 120 -13.45 -14.07 5.27
C SER A 120 -13.31 -12.68 4.64
N THR A 121 -14.26 -12.35 3.78
CA THR A 121 -14.36 -11.04 3.12
C THR A 121 -15.78 -10.51 3.21
N SER A 122 -15.92 -9.19 3.16
CA SER A 122 -17.20 -8.51 3.11
C SER A 122 -17.17 -7.42 2.04
N ALA A 123 -18.35 -7.10 1.48
CA ALA A 123 -18.50 -5.98 0.58
C ALA A 123 -18.37 -4.66 1.36
N THR A 124 -17.68 -3.68 0.79
CA THR A 124 -17.62 -2.31 1.32
C THR A 124 -18.35 -1.34 0.39
N ASP A 125 -19.13 -0.43 0.97
CA ASP A 125 -19.83 0.60 0.19
C ASP A 125 -18.88 1.71 -0.26
N ALA A 126 -17.93 2.09 0.60
CA ALA A 126 -16.98 3.17 0.34
C ALA A 126 -15.78 3.15 1.29
N LEU A 127 -14.67 3.74 0.84
CA LEU A 127 -13.54 4.09 1.67
C LEU A 127 -13.73 5.49 2.24
N MET A 128 -13.58 5.65 3.55
CA MET A 128 -13.58 6.95 4.20
C MET A 128 -12.16 7.50 4.26
N ILE A 129 -11.97 8.71 3.75
CA ILE A 129 -10.67 9.39 3.72
C ILE A 129 -10.78 10.68 4.53
N SER A 130 -9.84 10.85 5.48
CA SER A 130 -9.68 12.08 6.26
C SER A 130 -8.24 12.57 6.09
N VAL A 131 -8.08 13.89 5.94
CA VAL A 131 -6.77 14.52 5.71
C VAL A 131 -6.55 15.66 6.69
N VAL A 132 -5.40 15.65 7.35
CA VAL A 132 -4.90 16.77 8.15
C VAL A 132 -3.50 17.10 7.64
N ALA A 133 -3.24 18.37 7.34
CA ALA A 133 -1.90 18.86 7.01
C ALA A 133 -1.49 19.93 8.03
N ALA A 134 -0.24 19.84 8.48
CA ALA A 134 0.36 20.81 9.38
C ALA A 134 1.63 21.40 8.75
N ASN A 135 1.95 22.64 9.10
CA ASN A 135 3.23 23.25 8.75
C ASN A 135 4.36 22.71 9.63
N LYS A 136 5.61 23.09 9.33
CA LYS A 136 6.79 22.69 10.12
C LYS A 136 6.77 23.17 11.58
N ALA A 137 5.99 24.20 11.89
CA ALA A 137 5.80 24.70 13.25
C ALA A 137 4.70 23.92 14.02
N GLY A 138 4.10 22.90 13.39
CA GLY A 138 3.04 22.08 13.99
C GLY A 138 1.65 22.71 13.93
N SER A 139 1.48 23.88 13.31
CA SER A 139 0.15 24.47 13.14
C SER A 139 -0.59 23.79 11.99
N ILE A 140 -1.83 23.36 12.23
CA ILE A 140 -2.70 22.79 11.21
C ILE A 140 -2.99 23.87 10.15
N VAL A 141 -2.69 23.56 8.89
CA VAL A 141 -2.93 24.43 7.72
C VAL A 141 -4.07 23.92 6.84
N LEU A 142 -4.40 22.63 6.94
CA LEU A 142 -5.56 22.02 6.33
C LEU A 142 -6.16 21.01 7.31
N ASP A 143 -7.45 21.15 7.58
CA ASP A 143 -8.23 20.19 8.32
C ASP A 143 -9.42 19.78 7.45
N ALA A 144 -9.28 18.62 6.81
CA ALA A 144 -10.31 17.95 6.03
C ALA A 144 -10.63 16.59 6.69
N THR A 145 -10.93 16.63 7.99
CA THR A 145 -11.38 15.48 8.79
C THR A 145 -12.84 15.11 8.55
N SER A 146 -13.59 15.91 7.78
CA SER A 146 -14.87 15.47 7.22
C SER A 146 -14.60 14.30 6.27
N ASN A 147 -14.99 13.08 6.66
CA ASN A 147 -14.75 11.86 5.90
C ASN A 147 -15.20 12.02 4.44
N ILE A 148 -14.24 12.13 3.53
CA ILE A 148 -14.47 12.07 2.09
C ILE A 148 -14.81 10.61 1.79
N SER A 149 -16.04 10.37 1.33
CA SER A 149 -16.47 9.06 0.89
C SER A 149 -15.99 8.80 -0.53
N TYR A 150 -15.26 7.70 -0.71
CA TYR A 150 -14.84 7.20 -2.01
C TYR A 150 -15.45 5.82 -2.26
N THR A 151 -16.50 5.78 -3.08
CA THR A 151 -17.08 4.51 -3.55
C THR A 151 -16.12 3.85 -4.53
N LEU A 152 -15.71 2.61 -4.27
CA LEU A 152 -14.89 1.86 -5.23
C LEU A 152 -15.73 1.58 -6.47
N PRO A 153 -15.28 1.99 -7.67
CA PRO A 153 -15.92 1.52 -8.89
C PRO A 153 -15.70 0.01 -8.99
N THR A 154 -16.76 -0.75 -9.24
CA THR A 154 -16.65 -2.18 -9.54
C THR A 154 -16.47 -2.38 -11.03
N TRP A 155 -15.86 -3.49 -11.43
CA TRP A 155 -15.65 -3.80 -12.84
C TRP A 155 -15.58 -5.31 -13.09
N ASN A 156 -16.24 -5.76 -14.16
CA ASN A 156 -16.02 -7.12 -14.69
C ASN A 156 -14.89 -7.13 -15.73
N GLN A 157 -14.62 -5.99 -16.37
CA GLN A 157 -13.57 -5.82 -17.35
C GLN A 157 -12.77 -4.55 -17.01
N PRO A 158 -11.46 -4.65 -16.73
CA PRO A 158 -10.66 -3.49 -16.38
C PRO A 158 -10.50 -2.58 -17.60
N VAL A 159 -10.69 -1.28 -17.40
CA VAL A 159 -10.25 -0.29 -18.38
C VAL A 159 -8.73 -0.26 -18.33
N TYR A 160 -8.07 -0.54 -19.45
CA TYR A 160 -6.63 -0.49 -19.55
C TYR A 160 -6.20 0.57 -20.56
N GLN A 161 -5.02 1.13 -20.33
CA GLN A 161 -4.35 1.98 -21.28
C GLN A 161 -2.96 1.38 -21.54
N GLU A 162 -2.59 1.28 -22.81
CA GLU A 162 -1.24 0.86 -23.16
C GLU A 162 -0.27 2.01 -22.91
N ARG A 163 0.86 1.68 -22.28
CA ARG A 163 1.96 2.61 -22.09
C ARG A 163 3.24 1.98 -22.62
N LEU A 164 3.83 2.63 -23.62
CA LEU A 164 5.14 2.24 -24.12
C LEU A 164 6.21 2.42 -23.04
N LYS A 165 7.11 1.43 -22.92
CA LYS A 165 8.28 1.55 -22.06
C LYS A 165 9.22 2.61 -22.63
N ALA A 166 9.99 3.27 -21.76
CA ALA A 166 11.00 4.24 -22.19
C ALA A 166 12.04 3.63 -23.14
N SER A 167 12.28 2.32 -23.06
CA SER A 167 13.17 1.57 -23.95
C SER A 167 12.58 1.28 -25.34
N TYR A 168 11.27 1.43 -25.53
CA TYR A 168 10.61 1.14 -26.80
C TYR A 168 11.22 1.89 -28.00
N PRO A 169 11.40 3.23 -27.98
CA PRO A 169 12.00 3.94 -29.11
C PRO A 169 13.43 3.47 -29.42
N LEU A 170 14.21 3.11 -28.41
CA LEU A 170 15.58 2.60 -28.59
C LEU A 170 15.59 1.26 -29.33
N LEU A 171 14.69 0.34 -28.94
CA LEU A 171 14.55 -0.96 -29.60
C LEU A 171 13.98 -0.81 -31.02
N ALA A 172 12.98 0.06 -31.19
CA ALA A 172 12.38 0.31 -32.49
C ALA A 172 13.42 0.85 -33.49
N ALA A 173 14.30 1.76 -33.06
CA ALA A 173 15.40 2.25 -33.87
C ALA A 173 16.39 1.13 -34.24
N TYR A 174 16.85 0.35 -33.25
CA TYR A 174 17.78 -0.77 -33.48
C TYR A 174 17.28 -1.76 -34.54
N PHE A 175 16.03 -2.23 -34.41
CA PHE A 175 15.48 -3.20 -35.36
C PHE A 175 15.17 -2.61 -36.74
N SER A 176 14.91 -1.29 -36.81
CA SER A 176 14.76 -0.62 -38.11
C SER A 176 16.07 -0.52 -38.89
N GLU A 177 17.20 -0.43 -38.20
CA GLU A 177 18.53 -0.40 -38.83
C GLU A 177 18.96 -1.80 -39.31
N GLU A 178 18.71 -2.87 -38.54
CA GLU A 178 19.05 -4.23 -39.00
C GLU A 178 18.25 -4.65 -40.24
N HIS A 179 16.95 -4.33 -40.30
CA HIS A 179 16.14 -4.61 -41.49
C HIS A 179 16.45 -3.72 -42.71
N ALA A 180 17.26 -2.67 -42.55
CA ALA A 180 17.74 -1.87 -43.69
C ALA A 180 19.02 -2.46 -44.33
N HIS A 181 19.60 -3.50 -43.73
CA HIS A 181 20.81 -4.19 -44.20
C HIS A 181 20.57 -5.63 -44.67
N ASP A 182 19.31 -6.08 -44.67
CA ASP A 182 18.81 -7.29 -45.33
C ASP A 182 18.21 -6.95 -46.71
#